data_AF-A0A9D8SPB5-F1
#
_entry.id   AF-A0A9D8SPB5-F1
#
_cell.length_a   1.000
_cell.length_b   1.000
_cell.length_c   1.000
_cell.angle_alpha   90.00
_cell.angle_beta   90.00
_cell.angle_gamma   90.00
#
_symmetry.space_group_name_H-M   'P 1'
#
loop_
_entity.id
_entity.type
_entity.pdbx_description
1 polymer ?
#
loop_
_entity_poly.entity_id
_entity_poly.type
_entity_poly.pdbx_seq_one_letter_code
_entity_poly.pdbx_strand_id
1 'polypeptide(L)'
;MKRIFSAFLLAIAMTAPAAAVENCCYNMASGSFGVAWIDSIGEIRVFDGQKSVRLNGFYERGDKIAVLDLDGDGRDTLAVISKNKKALYVIDVEKTIETGKTVILSADNGNNIKGFCTAPAGTAHEPKGSVIVSTYSGSSYMWNKDYDGKGWPAIPGDFSQVSSGMLKAKMPAQFAVVTHGDVYTYNPAWMVYSQKLMGRNVNSTICGNFAPLTKEDEIIAAAEDETYIIIGNKSDALGKAVKCMTVGNGPEKDVLIAVDKDGVLCRYDRTEKAWTTLCEGKAGFVSVVTVPNADGTYTIYATSEDGLFSVSTDGKSAKLVDGLSKTRIPLKADGKVVAQFQTGGLFKPYVEKLYTPGGVQVLLDSPFDHIHHHGLMYSMGINDYEFWGEYSDKCAYQVLTKVDSDGSSVKAELNWVTPNGEVLAKETREIAAASENGANVLNWKSVLTPAGDKAVKIWGRYYFGLGMRFAEEMNTNVKFTNSTGAHDGAIVRGDERLKDCQWINAVGTVGGKGVSVTIEEKEGNTRPMTGYSMGDGWNAFAYMGATMRVHENPIMLEPGQSITAAYKVIVKDNQ
;
A
#
# COMPACT_ATOMS: atom_id res chain seq x y z
N MET A 1 -19.22 -18.43 14.21
CA MET A 1 -17.92 -18.38 13.50
C MET A 1 -18.04 -18.09 12.00
N LYS A 2 -18.69 -18.92 11.16
CA LYS A 2 -18.84 -18.65 9.69
C LYS A 2 -19.42 -17.27 9.32
N ARG A 3 -20.38 -16.75 10.09
CA ARG A 3 -20.95 -15.40 9.91
C ARG A 3 -20.01 -14.26 10.32
N ILE A 4 -19.13 -14.49 11.29
CA ILE A 4 -18.15 -13.51 11.80
C ILE A 4 -16.99 -13.38 10.79
N PHE A 5 -16.56 -14.50 10.19
CA PHE A 5 -15.50 -14.49 9.17
C PHE A 5 -15.96 -13.92 7.82
N SER A 6 -17.24 -14.10 7.46
CA SER A 6 -17.83 -13.46 6.26
C SER A 6 -18.01 -11.95 6.45
N ALA A 7 -18.39 -11.51 7.66
CA ALA A 7 -18.41 -10.08 8.02
C ALA A 7 -16.99 -9.47 8.04
N PHE A 8 -15.97 -10.26 8.35
CA PHE A 8 -14.56 -9.87 8.35
C PHE A 8 -13.98 -9.66 6.93
N LEU A 9 -14.23 -10.57 5.98
CA LEU A 9 -13.81 -10.37 4.58
C LEU A 9 -14.57 -9.22 3.92
N LEU A 10 -15.85 -9.05 4.28
CA LEU A 10 -16.62 -7.89 3.86
C LEU A 10 -16.07 -6.60 4.48
N ALA A 11 -15.64 -6.61 5.75
CA ALA A 11 -15.01 -5.45 6.40
C ALA A 11 -13.63 -5.12 5.81
N ILE A 12 -12.75 -6.09 5.55
CA ILE A 12 -11.47 -5.82 4.87
C ILE A 12 -11.71 -5.33 3.44
N ALA A 13 -12.60 -5.97 2.68
CA ALA A 13 -12.93 -5.53 1.32
C ALA A 13 -13.68 -4.17 1.26
N MET A 14 -14.41 -3.80 2.32
CA MET A 14 -15.17 -2.54 2.39
C MET A 14 -14.48 -1.40 3.14
N THR A 15 -13.41 -1.64 3.90
CA THR A 15 -12.80 -0.60 4.77
C THR A 15 -11.30 -0.38 4.56
N ALA A 16 -10.57 -1.24 3.85
CA ALA A 16 -9.17 -0.98 3.49
C ALA A 16 -8.77 -1.70 2.19
N PRO A 17 -8.31 -1.00 1.13
CA PRO A 17 -7.69 -1.66 -0.01
C PRO A 17 -6.47 -2.48 0.46
N ALA A 18 -6.18 -3.60 -0.21
CA ALA A 18 -5.03 -4.46 0.10
C ALA A 18 -3.66 -3.74 0.09
N ALA A 19 -3.59 -2.50 -0.43
CA ALA A 19 -2.41 -1.63 -0.43
C ALA A 19 -2.30 -0.70 0.80
N ALA A 20 -3.27 -0.67 1.71
CA ALA A 20 -3.36 0.28 2.84
C ALA A 20 -2.98 -0.30 4.21
N VAL A 21 -2.48 -1.54 4.23
CA VAL A 21 -2.12 -2.25 5.47
C VAL A 21 -0.62 -2.51 5.45
N GLU A 22 0.14 -1.73 6.21
CA GLU A 22 1.60 -1.93 6.30
C GLU A 22 1.97 -3.13 7.18
N ASN A 23 1.18 -3.42 8.23
CA ASN A 23 1.30 -4.65 9.03
C ASN A 23 -0.05 -5.06 9.61
N CYS A 24 -0.31 -6.38 9.65
CA CYS A 24 -1.51 -7.00 10.20
C CYS A 24 -1.11 -8.21 11.04
N CYS A 25 -1.68 -8.35 12.24
CA CYS A 25 -1.54 -9.55 13.05
C CYS A 25 -2.90 -10.13 13.40
N TYR A 26 -2.97 -11.46 13.49
CA TYR A 26 -4.19 -12.19 13.84
C TYR A 26 -3.88 -13.33 14.80
N ASN A 27 -4.66 -13.47 15.87
CA ASN A 27 -4.57 -14.58 16.82
C ASN A 27 -5.81 -15.47 16.73
N MET A 28 -5.61 -16.78 16.58
CA MET A 28 -6.69 -17.78 16.54
C MET A 28 -6.83 -18.59 17.84
N ALA A 29 -5.93 -18.42 18.81
CA ALA A 29 -5.78 -19.37 19.92
C ALA A 29 -6.80 -19.18 21.05
N SER A 30 -7.38 -17.99 21.21
CA SER A 30 -8.16 -17.64 22.42
C SER A 30 -9.68 -17.76 22.30
N GLY A 31 -10.24 -17.87 21.09
CA GLY A 31 -11.71 -17.75 20.90
C GLY A 31 -12.28 -16.37 21.27
N SER A 32 -11.41 -15.44 21.65
CA SER A 32 -11.70 -14.09 22.14
C SER A 32 -10.87 -13.13 21.29
N PHE A 33 -11.55 -12.42 20.39
CA PHE A 33 -11.08 -11.20 19.71
C PHE A 33 -10.05 -11.30 18.57
N GLY A 34 -9.94 -10.17 17.85
CA GLY A 34 -9.65 -10.13 16.42
C GLY A 34 -8.54 -9.17 16.00
N VAL A 35 -8.48 -8.97 14.69
CA VAL A 35 -7.34 -8.42 13.94
C VAL A 35 -6.93 -7.03 14.44
N ALA A 36 -5.63 -6.82 14.58
CA ALA A 36 -5.04 -5.50 14.71
C ALA A 36 -4.23 -5.15 13.45
N TRP A 37 -4.35 -3.91 12.99
CA TRP A 37 -3.61 -3.40 11.83
C TRP A 37 -3.23 -1.93 12.01
N ILE A 38 -2.27 -1.50 11.23
CA ILE A 38 -1.91 -0.08 11.07
C ILE A 38 -2.53 0.40 9.76
N ASP A 39 -3.31 1.47 9.80
CA ASP A 39 -3.86 2.08 8.59
C ASP A 39 -2.86 3.03 7.91
N SER A 40 -3.20 3.51 6.72
CA SER A 40 -2.33 4.31 5.86
C SER A 40 -1.93 5.68 6.43
N ILE A 41 -2.53 6.11 7.56
CA ILE A 41 -2.16 7.34 8.26
C ILE A 41 -1.37 7.06 9.55
N GLY A 42 -0.99 5.78 9.77
CA GLY A 42 -0.18 5.34 10.90
C GLY A 42 -0.97 5.02 12.16
N GLU A 43 -2.30 4.88 12.08
CA GLU A 43 -3.14 4.62 13.25
C GLU A 43 -3.35 3.12 13.50
N ILE A 44 -3.21 2.69 14.76
CA ILE A 44 -3.51 1.32 15.16
C ILE A 44 -5.01 1.17 15.37
N ARG A 45 -5.59 0.18 14.69
CA ARG A 45 -6.97 -0.23 14.85
C ARG A 45 -7.03 -1.67 15.32
N VAL A 46 -7.99 -1.94 16.20
CA VAL A 46 -8.31 -3.29 16.66
C VAL A 46 -9.77 -3.58 16.30
N PHE A 47 -10.03 -4.75 15.72
CA PHE A 47 -11.37 -5.24 15.43
C PHE A 47 -11.72 -6.44 16.30
N ASP A 48 -12.78 -6.33 17.10
CA ASP A 48 -13.19 -7.35 18.05
C ASP A 48 -14.16 -8.40 17.46
N GLY A 49 -14.48 -8.29 16.15
CA GLY A 49 -15.49 -9.09 15.48
C GLY A 49 -16.85 -8.40 15.31
N GLN A 50 -17.09 -7.29 16.01
CA GLN A 50 -18.31 -6.48 15.94
C GLN A 50 -18.03 -5.00 15.64
N LYS A 51 -16.97 -4.43 16.20
CA LYS A 51 -16.59 -3.02 16.07
C LYS A 51 -15.08 -2.86 15.90
N SER A 52 -14.69 -1.86 15.11
CA SER A 52 -13.31 -1.39 15.08
C SER A 52 -13.13 -0.28 16.10
N VAL A 53 -12.15 -0.39 16.99
CA VAL A 53 -11.79 0.65 17.95
C VAL A 53 -10.44 1.24 17.52
N ARG A 54 -10.40 2.57 17.39
CA ARG A 54 -9.16 3.32 17.19
C ARG A 54 -8.44 3.45 18.52
N LEU A 55 -7.16 3.07 18.56
CA LEU A 55 -6.33 3.28 19.74
C LEU A 55 -5.77 4.72 19.73
N ASN A 56 -6.43 5.62 20.49
CA ASN A 56 -6.06 7.04 20.57
C ASN A 56 -4.93 7.29 21.60
N GLY A 57 -3.84 7.95 21.18
CA GLY A 57 -2.87 8.56 22.13
C GLY A 57 -1.46 7.97 22.19
N PHE A 58 -1.06 7.09 21.25
CA PHE A 58 0.20 6.32 21.37
C PHE A 58 1.36 6.79 20.51
N TYR A 59 1.09 7.53 19.43
CA TYR A 59 2.08 7.90 18.43
C TYR A 59 1.96 9.38 18.08
N GLU A 60 3.11 10.01 17.83
CA GLU A 60 3.13 11.23 17.04
C GLU A 60 2.99 10.84 15.57
N ARG A 61 2.33 11.69 14.77
CA ARG A 61 2.17 11.47 13.33
C ARG A 61 3.56 11.27 12.70
N GLY A 62 3.88 10.04 12.29
CA GLY A 62 5.21 9.68 11.74
C GLY A 62 5.96 8.56 12.49
N ASP A 63 5.43 8.02 13.58
CA ASP A 63 6.00 6.82 14.22
C ASP A 63 5.84 5.58 13.33
N LYS A 64 6.97 5.01 12.89
CA LYS A 64 6.98 3.73 12.18
C LYS A 64 6.76 2.59 13.18
N ILE A 65 5.65 1.88 13.01
CA ILE A 65 5.34 0.68 13.79
C ILE A 65 5.87 -0.55 13.05
N ALA A 66 6.68 -1.35 13.73
CA ALA A 66 7.47 -2.40 13.05
C ALA A 66 6.90 -3.82 13.18
N VAL A 67 6.25 -4.16 14.29
CA VAL A 67 5.81 -5.53 14.60
C VAL A 67 4.58 -5.44 15.52
N LEU A 68 3.60 -6.31 15.26
CA LEU A 68 2.44 -6.56 16.12
C LEU A 68 2.42 -8.04 16.50
N ASP A 69 2.31 -8.35 17.79
CA ASP A 69 2.10 -9.71 18.29
C ASP A 69 1.01 -9.70 19.37
N LEU A 70 0.20 -10.76 19.40
CA LEU A 70 -0.90 -10.95 20.34
C LEU A 70 -0.54 -12.14 21.24
N ASP A 71 -0.51 -11.92 22.55
CA ASP A 71 -0.14 -12.98 23.51
C ASP A 71 -1.06 -14.21 23.34
N GLY A 72 -0.45 -15.38 23.27
CA GLY A 72 -1.12 -16.67 23.10
C GLY A 72 -1.80 -17.17 24.37
N ASP A 73 -1.69 -16.47 25.50
CA ASP A 73 -2.24 -16.87 26.80
C ASP A 73 -3.73 -16.54 27.00
N GLY A 74 -4.39 -15.99 25.98
CA GLY A 74 -5.80 -15.62 26.02
C GLY A 74 -6.10 -14.27 26.65
N ARG A 75 -5.07 -13.47 26.99
CA ARG A 75 -5.21 -12.04 27.31
C ARG A 75 -4.87 -11.23 26.07
N ASP A 76 -5.78 -10.37 25.63
CA ASP A 76 -5.63 -9.56 24.42
C ASP A 76 -4.61 -8.45 24.62
N THR A 77 -3.33 -8.79 24.65
CA THR A 77 -2.25 -7.80 24.73
C THR A 77 -1.61 -7.62 23.36
N LEU A 78 -1.50 -6.37 22.93
CA LEU A 78 -0.90 -5.98 21.65
C LEU A 78 0.45 -5.33 21.90
N ALA A 79 1.52 -5.94 21.42
CA ALA A 79 2.86 -5.39 21.51
C ALA A 79 3.21 -4.57 20.24
N VAL A 80 3.73 -3.35 20.40
CA VAL A 80 3.96 -2.36 19.33
C VAL A 80 5.32 -1.71 19.51
N ILE A 81 6.21 -1.80 18.51
CA ILE A 81 7.49 -1.05 18.50
C ILE A 81 7.26 0.34 17.90
N SER A 82 7.63 1.42 18.59
CA SER A 82 7.83 2.74 17.97
C SER A 82 9.30 2.93 17.62
N LYS A 83 9.62 3.09 16.33
CA LYS A 83 10.99 3.38 15.89
C LYS A 83 11.50 4.74 16.37
N ASN A 84 10.64 5.76 16.41
CA ASN A 84 11.06 7.12 16.79
C ASN A 84 11.30 7.25 18.29
N LYS A 85 10.44 6.62 19.10
CA LYS A 85 10.55 6.66 20.57
C LYS A 85 11.47 5.59 21.15
N LYS A 86 12.03 4.71 20.30
CA LYS A 86 12.91 3.59 20.70
C LYS A 86 12.30 2.71 21.79
N ALA A 87 10.98 2.62 21.81
CA ALA A 87 10.21 1.99 22.88
C ALA A 87 9.34 0.86 22.32
N LEU A 88 9.17 -0.18 23.14
CA LEU A 88 8.16 -1.20 22.93
C LEU A 88 7.01 -0.92 23.89
N TYR A 89 5.81 -0.85 23.33
CA TYR A 89 4.55 -0.65 24.05
C TYR A 89 3.83 -1.99 24.12
N VAL A 90 3.42 -2.41 25.30
CA VAL A 90 2.45 -3.50 25.46
C VAL A 90 1.11 -2.87 25.86
N ILE A 91 0.10 -3.10 25.04
CA ILE A 91 -1.24 -2.53 25.13
C ILE A 91 -2.21 -3.61 25.58
N ASP A 92 -2.89 -3.40 26.70
CA ASP A 92 -4.05 -4.22 27.07
C ASP A 92 -5.26 -3.81 26.21
N VAL A 93 -5.58 -4.60 25.20
CA VAL A 93 -6.59 -4.30 24.19
C VAL A 93 -7.99 -4.34 24.79
N GLU A 94 -8.30 -5.37 25.59
CA GLU A 94 -9.61 -5.53 26.24
C GLU A 94 -9.90 -4.33 27.12
N LYS A 95 -8.96 -3.98 28.01
CA LYS A 95 -9.10 -2.82 28.89
C LYS A 95 -9.13 -1.50 28.12
N THR A 96 -8.41 -1.40 27.00
CA THR A 96 -8.49 -0.20 26.14
C THR A 96 -9.87 -0.06 25.51
N ILE A 97 -10.46 -1.15 25.04
CA ILE A 97 -11.81 -1.16 24.46
C ILE A 97 -12.85 -0.81 25.53
N GLU A 98 -12.73 -1.36 26.74
CA GLU A 98 -13.65 -1.11 27.85
C GLU A 98 -13.59 0.34 28.35
N THR A 99 -12.38 0.87 28.52
CA THR A 99 -12.18 2.14 29.24
C THR A 99 -11.94 3.33 28.32
N GLY A 100 -11.65 3.09 27.04
CA GLY A 100 -11.16 4.12 26.11
C GLY A 100 -9.77 4.67 26.48
N LYS A 101 -9.10 4.08 27.47
CA LYS A 101 -7.76 4.45 27.95
C LYS A 101 -6.82 3.28 27.80
N THR A 102 -5.68 3.49 27.19
CA THR A 102 -4.68 2.44 27.05
C THR A 102 -3.78 2.37 28.27
N VAL A 103 -3.62 1.15 28.75
CA VAL A 103 -2.60 0.81 29.73
C VAL A 103 -1.32 0.49 28.98
N ILE A 104 -0.30 1.32 29.16
CA ILE A 104 1.00 1.18 28.53
C ILE A 104 1.97 0.57 29.54
N LEU A 105 2.57 -0.55 29.19
CA LEU A 105 3.88 -0.90 29.70
C LEU A 105 4.91 -0.48 28.64
N SER A 106 5.66 0.59 28.92
CA SER A 106 6.76 1.05 28.07
C SER A 106 8.07 0.78 28.77
N ALA A 107 9.03 0.21 28.06
CA ALA A 107 10.41 0.28 28.50
C ALA A 107 11.24 0.94 27.40
N ASP A 108 11.87 2.05 27.79
CA ASP A 108 12.88 2.74 27.01
C ASP A 108 14.22 2.09 27.31
N ASN A 109 14.81 1.45 26.32
CA ASN A 109 16.11 0.80 26.45
C ASN A 109 17.26 1.69 25.97
N GLY A 110 17.02 2.95 25.61
CA GLY A 110 18.00 3.88 25.03
C GLY A 110 18.47 3.50 23.61
N ASN A 111 18.16 2.29 23.15
CA ASN A 111 18.57 1.70 21.88
C ASN A 111 17.36 1.41 20.99
N ASN A 112 17.53 1.57 19.67
CA ASN A 112 16.48 1.22 18.71
C ASN A 112 16.14 -0.27 18.82
N ILE A 113 14.86 -0.59 18.99
CA ILE A 113 14.37 -1.96 19.01
C ILE A 113 14.26 -2.47 17.57
N LYS A 114 14.86 -3.63 17.30
CA LYS A 114 14.89 -4.26 15.98
C LYS A 114 13.70 -5.19 15.76
N GLY A 115 13.32 -5.94 16.77
CA GLY A 115 12.20 -6.88 16.74
C GLY A 115 11.95 -7.47 18.12
N PHE A 116 10.80 -8.10 18.29
CA PHE A 116 10.47 -8.82 19.53
C PHE A 116 9.68 -10.08 19.20
N CYS A 117 9.59 -11.01 20.15
CA CYS A 117 8.64 -12.11 20.13
C CYS A 117 8.07 -12.37 21.53
N THR A 118 6.83 -12.83 21.61
CA THR A 118 6.27 -13.35 22.85
C THR A 118 6.87 -14.73 23.14
N ALA A 119 7.25 -14.98 24.40
CA ALA A 119 7.70 -16.29 24.83
C ALA A 119 6.48 -17.22 24.97
N PRO A 120 6.46 -18.41 24.35
CA PRO A 120 5.31 -19.30 24.42
C PRO A 120 5.05 -19.76 25.87
N ALA A 121 3.79 -19.67 26.32
CA ALA A 121 3.39 -20.11 27.64
C ALA A 121 3.55 -21.64 27.76
N GLY A 122 4.56 -22.13 28.49
CA GLY A 122 4.66 -23.58 28.72
C GLY A 122 5.93 -24.17 29.32
N THR A 123 7.01 -23.43 29.53
CA THR A 123 8.20 -23.99 30.19
C THR A 123 8.15 -23.69 31.70
N ALA A 124 8.45 -24.68 32.54
CA ALA A 124 8.25 -24.64 34.00
C ALA A 124 9.07 -23.56 34.76
N HIS A 125 9.86 -22.75 34.05
CA HIS A 125 10.78 -21.77 34.60
C HIS A 125 10.72 -20.39 33.93
N GLU A 126 9.80 -20.16 32.99
CA GLU A 126 9.59 -18.83 32.38
C GLU A 126 8.29 -18.19 32.90
N PRO A 127 8.32 -16.93 33.34
CA PRO A 127 7.11 -16.22 33.68
C PRO A 127 6.21 -16.07 32.45
N LYS A 128 4.92 -16.39 32.61
CA LYS A 128 3.92 -16.28 31.54
C LYS A 128 3.86 -14.84 31.01
N GLY A 129 3.83 -14.70 29.69
CA GLY A 129 3.79 -13.41 29.00
C GLY A 129 5.09 -12.62 29.09
N SER A 130 6.22 -13.33 29.04
CA SER A 130 7.49 -12.69 28.81
C SER A 130 7.64 -12.29 27.33
N VAL A 131 8.28 -11.15 27.06
CA VAL A 131 8.59 -10.67 25.70
C VAL A 131 10.11 -10.62 25.55
N ILE A 132 10.63 -11.26 24.52
CA ILE A 132 12.04 -11.16 24.15
C ILE A 132 12.18 -10.02 23.14
N VAL A 133 13.04 -9.06 23.44
CA VAL A 133 13.26 -7.84 22.64
C VAL A 133 14.70 -7.82 22.15
N SER A 134 14.89 -7.68 20.85
CA SER A 134 16.21 -7.49 20.22
C SER A 134 16.41 -6.02 19.83
N THR A 135 17.63 -5.51 19.96
CA THR A 135 17.99 -4.13 19.58
C THR A 135 18.96 -4.10 18.41
N TYR A 136 19.02 -2.95 17.72
CA TYR A 136 20.00 -2.72 16.65
C TYR A 136 21.46 -2.71 17.15
N SER A 137 21.68 -2.56 18.47
CA SER A 137 23.00 -2.71 19.08
C SER A 137 23.45 -4.17 19.20
N GLY A 138 22.61 -5.14 18.82
CA GLY A 138 22.89 -6.58 18.94
C GLY A 138 22.55 -7.17 20.31
N SER A 139 21.99 -6.39 21.22
CA SER A 139 21.56 -6.86 22.55
C SER A 139 20.17 -7.51 22.47
N SER A 140 19.93 -8.50 23.33
CA SER A 140 18.60 -9.08 23.53
C SER A 140 18.21 -9.05 25.01
N TYR A 141 16.97 -8.68 25.29
CA TYR A 141 16.41 -8.54 26.61
C TYR A 141 15.18 -9.40 26.74
N MET A 142 14.96 -10.02 27.90
CA MET A 142 13.70 -10.67 28.21
C MET A 142 12.96 -9.82 29.24
N TRP A 143 11.73 -9.43 28.92
CA TRP A 143 10.84 -8.69 29.81
C TRP A 143 9.74 -9.59 30.32
N ASN A 144 9.38 -9.47 31.59
CA ASN A 144 8.26 -10.17 32.18
C ASN A 144 7.12 -9.17 32.43
N LYS A 145 5.92 -9.45 31.90
CA LYS A 145 4.76 -8.56 32.01
C LYS A 145 4.15 -8.47 33.42
N ASP A 146 4.41 -9.44 34.29
CA ASP A 146 3.79 -9.52 35.63
C ASP A 146 4.49 -8.63 36.69
N TYR A 147 5.45 -7.77 36.31
CA TYR A 147 6.22 -6.94 37.26
C TYR A 147 5.74 -5.47 37.29
N ASP A 148 5.41 -4.96 38.46
CA ASP A 148 4.55 -3.79 38.75
C ASP A 148 5.22 -2.40 38.65
N GLY A 149 6.20 -2.20 37.77
CA GLY A 149 6.67 -0.87 37.41
C GLY A 149 7.64 -0.18 38.38
N LYS A 150 8.27 -0.91 39.31
CA LYS A 150 9.41 -0.40 40.09
C LYS A 150 10.72 -0.83 39.42
N GLY A 151 11.32 0.09 38.66
CA GLY A 151 12.55 0.01 37.85
C GLY A 151 13.48 -1.22 37.98
N TRP A 152 13.86 -1.80 36.83
CA TRP A 152 14.90 -2.83 36.73
C TRP A 152 16.31 -2.24 36.74
N PRO A 153 17.32 -2.90 37.35
CA PRO A 153 18.66 -2.88 36.83
C PRO A 153 18.72 -3.77 35.58
N ALA A 154 19.27 -3.25 34.48
CA ALA A 154 19.64 -4.09 33.34
C ALA A 154 20.54 -5.23 33.84
N ILE A 155 20.19 -6.49 33.56
CA ILE A 155 21.14 -7.59 33.71
C ILE A 155 21.95 -7.60 32.41
N PRO A 156 23.22 -7.17 32.40
CA PRO A 156 24.04 -7.23 31.20
C PRO A 156 24.47 -8.70 31.04
N GLY A 157 23.76 -9.44 30.18
CA GLY A 157 24.28 -10.69 29.64
C GLY A 157 25.19 -10.36 28.47
N ASP A 158 26.48 -10.12 28.74
CA ASP A 158 27.49 -10.12 27.69
C ASP A 158 27.73 -11.58 27.28
N PHE A 159 27.09 -12.02 26.20
CA PHE A 159 27.27 -13.38 25.66
C PHE A 159 28.65 -13.60 25.01
N SER A 160 29.57 -12.62 25.06
CA SER A 160 30.93 -12.76 24.54
C SER A 160 31.95 -13.30 25.56
N GLN A 161 31.60 -13.45 26.85
CA GLN A 161 32.52 -14.00 27.86
C GLN A 161 31.84 -14.98 28.82
N VAL A 162 31.89 -16.29 28.48
CA VAL A 162 31.66 -17.37 29.45
C VAL A 162 32.83 -18.36 29.39
N SER A 163 33.90 -18.05 30.13
CA SER A 163 34.88 -19.04 30.55
C SER A 163 34.52 -19.53 31.96
N SER A 164 34.27 -20.85 32.05
CA SER A 164 34.32 -21.70 33.25
C SER A 164 33.62 -21.22 34.53
N GLY A 165 32.36 -21.67 34.72
CA GLY A 165 31.67 -21.65 36.01
C GLY A 165 30.25 -22.19 35.91
N MET A 166 30.07 -23.49 36.14
CA MET A 166 28.80 -24.22 36.01
C MET A 166 27.69 -23.72 36.95
N LEU A 167 26.50 -23.47 36.40
CA LEU A 167 25.22 -23.73 37.05
C LEU A 167 24.46 -24.77 36.20
N LYS A 168 24.37 -26.01 36.71
CA LYS A 168 23.67 -27.12 36.05
C LYS A 168 22.16 -26.96 36.24
N ALA A 169 21.45 -26.56 35.19
CA ALA A 169 20.03 -26.81 35.04
C ALA A 169 19.80 -27.50 33.67
N LYS A 170 19.15 -28.67 33.68
CA LYS A 170 18.75 -29.39 32.47
C LYS A 170 17.58 -28.63 31.81
N MET A 171 17.76 -28.16 30.58
CA MET A 171 16.71 -27.53 29.76
C MET A 171 16.26 -28.49 28.63
N PRO A 172 14.95 -28.68 28.38
CA PRO A 172 14.47 -29.59 27.33
C PRO A 172 13.84 -28.92 26.09
N ALA A 173 14.00 -27.61 25.84
CA ALA A 173 13.40 -26.94 24.67
C ALA A 173 14.46 -26.38 23.71
N GLN A 174 14.24 -26.57 22.40
CA GLN A 174 15.07 -26.07 21.31
C GLN A 174 14.44 -24.79 20.75
N PHE A 175 15.22 -23.73 20.63
CA PHE A 175 14.86 -22.51 19.90
C PHE A 175 16.06 -22.05 19.08
N ALA A 176 15.81 -21.40 17.95
CA ALA A 176 16.82 -20.77 17.12
C ALA A 176 16.61 -19.25 17.14
N VAL A 177 17.68 -18.50 17.39
CA VAL A 177 17.70 -17.03 17.29
C VAL A 177 18.81 -16.66 16.30
N VAL A 178 18.48 -15.83 15.32
CA VAL A 178 19.43 -15.35 14.31
C VAL A 178 19.76 -13.89 14.59
N THR A 179 21.03 -13.60 14.89
CA THR A 179 21.54 -12.24 15.01
C THR A 179 22.89 -12.12 14.32
N HIS A 180 23.09 -11.05 13.53
CA HIS A 180 24.37 -10.70 12.87
C HIS A 180 25.02 -11.79 11.99
N GLY A 181 24.23 -12.50 11.18
CA GLY A 181 24.78 -13.51 10.26
C GLY A 181 25.21 -14.81 10.94
N ASP A 182 25.03 -14.92 12.25
CA ASP A 182 25.24 -16.14 13.02
C ASP A 182 23.89 -16.78 13.39
N VAL A 183 23.80 -18.10 13.21
CA VAL A 183 22.66 -18.92 13.66
C VAL A 183 23.08 -19.64 14.94
N TYR A 184 22.42 -19.33 16.05
CA TYR A 184 22.66 -20.03 17.31
C TYR A 184 21.58 -21.09 17.52
N THR A 185 22.00 -22.36 17.57
CA THR A 185 21.17 -23.49 18.02
C THR A 185 21.74 -24.05 19.31
N TYR A 186 20.94 -24.12 20.36
CA TYR A 186 21.34 -24.80 21.60
C TYR A 186 20.89 -26.27 21.58
N ASN A 187 21.84 -27.20 21.58
CA ASN A 187 21.60 -28.64 21.72
C ASN A 187 22.58 -29.19 22.79
N PRO A 188 22.11 -29.88 23.85
CA PRO A 188 22.97 -30.32 24.95
C PRO A 188 23.93 -31.47 24.61
N ALA A 189 24.18 -31.81 23.33
CA ALA A 189 25.04 -32.94 22.95
C ALA A 189 26.16 -32.65 21.94
N TRP A 190 26.25 -31.49 21.28
CA TRP A 190 27.29 -31.23 20.27
C TRP A 190 27.74 -29.75 20.27
N MET A 191 29.05 -29.51 20.26
CA MET A 191 29.65 -28.21 19.90
C MET A 191 29.62 -28.03 18.38
N VAL A 192 29.13 -26.90 17.89
CA VAL A 192 29.26 -26.50 16.48
C VAL A 192 30.06 -25.21 16.40
N TYR A 193 31.03 -25.17 15.49
CA TYR A 193 31.88 -24.02 15.17
C TYR A 193 31.08 -22.91 14.47
N SER A 194 31.37 -21.64 14.79
CA SER A 194 30.90 -20.49 14.02
C SER A 194 31.72 -20.33 12.73
N GLN A 195 31.06 -20.03 11.61
CA GLN A 195 31.73 -19.53 10.39
C GLN A 195 31.27 -18.10 10.12
N LYS A 196 32.23 -17.18 10.19
CA LYS A 196 32.05 -15.74 10.01
C LYS A 196 31.89 -15.41 8.53
N LEU A 197 30.67 -15.11 8.08
CA LEU A 197 30.43 -14.56 6.73
C LEU A 197 30.24 -13.04 6.82
N MET A 198 30.87 -12.33 5.89
CA MET A 198 31.13 -10.88 5.98
C MET A 198 29.89 -10.01 5.78
N GLY A 199 29.52 -9.25 6.81
CA GLY A 199 29.20 -7.83 6.75
C GLY A 199 28.11 -7.33 5.78
N ARG A 200 26.83 -7.68 6.00
CA ARG A 200 25.67 -6.87 5.56
C ARG A 200 24.49 -7.01 6.53
N ASN A 201 23.67 -5.95 6.61
CA ASN A 201 22.48 -5.87 7.48
C ASN A 201 21.27 -6.59 6.87
N VAL A 202 20.64 -7.48 7.65
CA VAL A 202 19.40 -8.19 7.28
C VAL A 202 18.19 -7.59 8.02
N ASN A 203 17.11 -7.31 7.28
CA ASN A 203 15.82 -6.80 7.77
C ASN A 203 14.67 -7.76 7.38
N SER A 204 14.37 -8.77 8.20
CA SER A 204 13.12 -9.53 8.08
C SER A 204 12.66 -10.09 9.43
N THR A 205 11.33 -10.14 9.63
CA THR A 205 10.64 -10.72 10.80
C THR A 205 9.63 -11.75 10.28
N ILE A 206 9.54 -12.91 10.92
CA ILE A 206 8.57 -13.95 10.57
C ILE A 206 7.57 -14.07 11.72
N CYS A 207 6.28 -13.98 11.41
CA CYS A 207 5.19 -14.19 12.36
C CYS A 207 4.32 -15.36 11.89
N GLY A 208 4.16 -16.40 12.71
CA GLY A 208 3.27 -17.52 12.43
C GLY A 208 3.16 -18.48 13.61
N ASN A 209 1.95 -18.98 13.87
CA ASN A 209 1.73 -20.13 14.76
C ASN A 209 2.12 -21.40 14.02
N PHE A 210 3.30 -21.93 14.33
CA PHE A 210 3.74 -23.23 13.83
C PHE A 210 3.16 -24.33 14.72
N ALA A 211 2.72 -25.44 14.11
CA ALA A 211 2.59 -26.69 14.86
C ALA A 211 3.96 -27.04 15.46
N PRO A 212 4.03 -27.73 16.62
CA PRO A 212 5.30 -28.17 17.19
C PRO A 212 6.10 -28.94 16.12
N LEU A 213 7.31 -28.45 15.85
CA LEU A 213 8.24 -29.08 14.92
C LEU A 213 8.43 -30.54 15.35
N THR A 214 8.24 -31.44 14.39
CA THR A 214 8.53 -32.85 14.59
C THR A 214 10.04 -33.07 14.52
N LYS A 215 10.51 -34.25 14.91
CA LYS A 215 11.93 -34.65 14.79
C LYS A 215 12.48 -34.60 13.35
N GLU A 216 11.62 -34.39 12.36
CA GLU A 216 11.91 -34.47 10.93
C GLU A 216 11.97 -33.08 10.25
N ASP A 217 11.68 -31.99 10.98
CA ASP A 217 11.69 -30.62 10.46
C ASP A 217 13.07 -29.97 10.69
N GLU A 218 13.84 -29.71 9.64
CA GLU A 218 15.09 -28.92 9.68
C GLU A 218 14.89 -27.54 9.01
N ILE A 219 15.62 -26.52 9.46
CA ILE A 219 15.64 -25.19 8.82
C ILE A 219 16.54 -25.26 7.57
N ILE A 220 15.99 -24.95 6.39
CA ILE A 220 16.68 -25.13 5.11
C ILE A 220 17.00 -23.78 4.46
N ALA A 221 18.27 -23.41 4.53
CA ALA A 221 18.99 -22.43 3.71
C ALA A 221 18.72 -20.91 3.89
N ALA A 222 19.82 -20.15 3.81
CA ALA A 222 19.89 -18.71 3.64
C ALA A 222 20.54 -18.41 2.29
N ALA A 223 19.94 -17.53 1.48
CA ALA A 223 20.54 -17.03 0.24
C ALA A 223 21.15 -15.63 0.45
N GLU A 224 22.18 -15.31 -0.33
CA GLU A 224 23.08 -14.15 -0.13
C GLU A 224 22.43 -12.77 -0.30
N ASP A 225 21.24 -12.69 -0.91
CA ASP A 225 20.52 -11.43 -1.14
C ASP A 225 19.02 -11.59 -0.77
N GLU A 226 18.58 -10.82 0.23
CA GLU A 226 17.20 -10.71 0.78
C GLU A 226 16.51 -12.03 1.22
N THR A 227 16.59 -12.37 2.51
CA THR A 227 16.14 -13.69 3.01
C THR A 227 14.76 -13.67 3.69
N TYR A 228 13.86 -14.53 3.18
CA TYR A 228 12.70 -15.13 3.87
C TYR A 228 13.06 -16.57 4.28
N ILE A 229 12.64 -17.04 5.47
CA ILE A 229 12.89 -18.43 5.93
C ILE A 229 11.77 -19.35 5.43
N ILE A 230 12.16 -20.51 4.92
CA ILE A 230 11.26 -21.59 4.50
C ILE A 230 11.52 -22.80 5.41
N ILE A 231 10.47 -23.36 5.98
CA ILE A 231 10.52 -24.60 6.76
C ILE A 231 10.12 -25.74 5.82
N GLY A 232 11.01 -26.71 5.60
CA GLY A 232 10.78 -27.85 4.70
C GLY A 232 11.74 -29.01 4.99
N ASN A 233 11.55 -30.16 4.33
CA ASN A 233 12.38 -31.36 4.48
C ASN A 233 13.47 -31.42 3.38
N LYS A 234 14.64 -31.96 3.70
CA LYS A 234 15.94 -31.69 3.04
C LYS A 234 16.12 -32.21 1.61
N SER A 235 15.14 -32.91 1.03
CA SER A 235 15.42 -33.67 -0.21
C SER A 235 15.15 -32.95 -1.52
N ASP A 236 14.30 -31.92 -1.63
CA ASP A 236 13.92 -31.41 -2.97
C ASP A 236 13.75 -29.87 -3.05
N ALA A 237 14.86 -29.23 -3.44
CA ALA A 237 15.04 -27.95 -4.14
C ALA A 237 14.00 -26.81 -4.00
N LEU A 238 14.45 -25.70 -3.41
CA LEU A 238 14.18 -24.37 -3.94
C LEU A 238 15.43 -23.89 -4.70
N GLY A 239 15.42 -24.09 -6.02
CA GLY A 239 16.34 -23.40 -6.94
C GLY A 239 15.86 -21.98 -7.31
N LYS A 240 14.80 -21.48 -6.68
CA LYS A 240 14.14 -20.21 -7.01
C LYS A 240 13.87 -19.40 -5.76
N ALA A 241 14.28 -18.13 -5.74
CA ALA A 241 13.89 -17.19 -4.70
C ALA A 241 12.41 -16.82 -4.88
N VAL A 242 11.71 -16.53 -3.77
CA VAL A 242 10.26 -16.28 -3.73
C VAL A 242 9.99 -14.84 -3.27
N LYS A 243 9.14 -14.10 -4.00
CA LYS A 243 8.71 -12.72 -3.69
C LYS A 243 7.58 -12.66 -2.66
N CYS A 244 6.59 -13.56 -2.79
CA CYS A 244 5.46 -13.63 -1.87
C CYS A 244 4.82 -15.03 -1.87
N MET A 245 4.14 -15.41 -0.79
CA MET A 245 3.53 -16.73 -0.61
C MET A 245 2.20 -16.63 0.17
N THR A 246 1.23 -17.46 -0.19
CA THR A 246 -0.03 -17.64 0.56
C THR A 246 -0.38 -19.13 0.68
N VAL A 247 -1.14 -19.49 1.71
CA VAL A 247 -1.59 -20.86 1.98
C VAL A 247 -3.06 -20.98 1.59
N GLY A 248 -3.40 -21.93 0.72
CA GLY A 248 -4.79 -22.21 0.39
C GLY A 248 -5.53 -22.80 1.59
N ASN A 249 -6.59 -22.15 2.07
CA ASN A 249 -7.44 -22.64 3.16
C ASN A 249 -8.61 -23.51 2.66
N GLY A 250 -8.36 -24.35 1.66
CA GLY A 250 -9.34 -25.28 1.07
C GLY A 250 -9.29 -26.70 1.65
N PRO A 251 -10.14 -27.63 1.19
CA PRO A 251 -10.04 -29.05 1.51
C PRO A 251 -8.71 -29.65 1.05
N GLU A 252 -8.09 -29.06 0.01
CA GLU A 252 -6.68 -29.24 -0.32
C GLU A 252 -5.81 -28.45 0.68
N LYS A 253 -5.64 -28.97 1.91
CA LYS A 253 -4.78 -28.35 2.96
C LYS A 253 -3.28 -28.34 2.61
N ASP A 254 -2.95 -28.74 1.39
CA ASP A 254 -1.62 -29.17 0.98
C ASP A 254 -1.05 -28.34 -0.18
N VAL A 255 -1.62 -27.15 -0.42
CA VAL A 255 -1.21 -26.30 -1.54
C VAL A 255 -0.66 -24.96 -1.05
N LEU A 256 0.58 -24.66 -1.44
CA LEU A 256 1.17 -23.31 -1.32
C LEU A 256 1.13 -22.63 -2.68
N ILE A 257 0.75 -21.36 -2.70
CA ILE A 257 0.82 -20.53 -3.90
C ILE A 257 1.87 -19.45 -3.67
N ALA A 258 2.79 -19.28 -4.61
CA ALA A 258 3.89 -18.34 -4.50
C ALA A 258 4.18 -17.64 -5.82
N VAL A 259 4.78 -16.45 -5.74
CA VAL A 259 5.37 -15.76 -6.89
C VAL A 259 6.89 -15.84 -6.76
N ASP A 260 7.58 -16.40 -7.75
CA ASP A 260 9.03 -16.47 -7.74
C ASP A 260 9.69 -15.11 -8.03
N LYS A 261 11.02 -15.02 -7.92
CA LYS A 261 11.80 -13.79 -8.15
C LYS A 261 11.59 -13.19 -9.55
N ASP A 262 11.31 -14.06 -10.52
CA ASP A 262 11.10 -13.67 -11.91
C ASP A 262 9.63 -13.26 -12.16
N GLY A 263 8.80 -13.26 -11.10
CA GLY A 263 7.40 -12.88 -11.15
C GLY A 263 6.50 -13.98 -11.72
N VAL A 264 6.94 -15.25 -11.65
CA VAL A 264 6.17 -16.41 -12.12
C VAL A 264 5.34 -17.00 -10.99
N LEU A 265 4.05 -17.19 -11.24
CA LEU A 265 3.14 -17.82 -10.28
C LEU A 265 3.36 -19.35 -10.24
N CYS A 266 3.60 -19.88 -9.04
CA CYS A 266 3.92 -21.27 -8.79
C CYS A 266 3.00 -21.86 -7.72
N ARG A 267 2.70 -23.16 -7.86
CA ARG A 267 1.95 -23.98 -6.90
C ARG A 267 2.87 -25.06 -6.35
N TYR A 268 2.96 -25.21 -5.05
CA TYR A 268 3.59 -26.36 -4.41
C TYR A 268 2.51 -27.33 -3.97
N ASP A 269 2.58 -28.57 -4.45
CA ASP A 269 1.76 -29.66 -3.94
C ASP A 269 2.55 -30.43 -2.88
N ARG A 270 2.07 -30.44 -1.63
CA ARG A 270 2.77 -31.14 -0.53
C ARG A 270 2.71 -32.66 -0.68
N THR A 271 1.69 -33.20 -1.35
CA THR A 271 1.54 -34.65 -1.56
C THR A 271 2.58 -35.13 -2.56
N GLU A 272 2.73 -34.40 -3.65
CA GLU A 272 3.71 -34.71 -4.70
C GLU A 272 5.12 -34.19 -4.38
N LYS A 273 5.23 -33.31 -3.39
CA LYS A 273 6.46 -32.58 -3.03
C LYS A 273 7.08 -31.86 -4.23
N ALA A 274 6.24 -31.31 -5.10
CA ALA A 274 6.65 -30.74 -6.37
C ALA A 274 6.09 -29.32 -6.59
N TRP A 275 6.90 -28.47 -7.21
CA TRP A 275 6.48 -27.16 -7.70
C TRP A 275 5.98 -27.29 -9.13
N THR A 276 4.79 -26.75 -9.41
CA THR A 276 4.23 -26.60 -10.75
C THR A 276 4.04 -25.13 -11.08
N THR A 277 4.47 -24.70 -12.26
CA THR A 277 4.21 -23.35 -12.75
C THR A 277 2.73 -23.23 -13.15
N LEU A 278 2.02 -22.26 -12.56
CA LEU A 278 0.58 -22.03 -12.79
C LEU A 278 0.30 -21.04 -13.93
N CYS A 279 1.32 -20.47 -14.56
CA CYS A 279 1.14 -19.56 -15.69
C CYS A 279 2.43 -19.54 -16.51
N GLU A 280 2.58 -20.49 -17.42
CA GLU A 280 3.66 -20.45 -18.39
C GLU A 280 3.47 -19.25 -19.33
N GLY A 281 4.51 -18.42 -19.47
CA GLY A 281 4.52 -17.28 -20.39
C GLY A 281 4.01 -15.94 -19.83
N LYS A 282 3.58 -15.86 -18.57
CA LYS A 282 3.32 -14.57 -17.89
C LYS A 282 4.29 -14.39 -16.72
N ALA A 283 5.28 -13.53 -16.91
CA ALA A 283 6.17 -13.02 -15.87
C ALA A 283 5.68 -11.64 -15.37
N GLY A 284 6.10 -11.23 -14.18
CA GLY A 284 5.81 -9.90 -13.65
C GLY A 284 4.67 -9.83 -12.63
N PHE A 285 4.20 -10.96 -12.08
CA PHE A 285 3.36 -10.89 -10.88
C PHE A 285 4.14 -10.34 -9.68
N VAL A 286 3.46 -9.59 -8.82
CA VAL A 286 4.07 -8.93 -7.64
C VAL A 286 3.45 -9.42 -6.34
N SER A 287 2.15 -9.70 -6.34
CA SER A 287 1.45 -10.28 -5.18
C SER A 287 0.44 -11.35 -5.60
N VAL A 288 0.12 -12.25 -4.66
CA VAL A 288 -0.92 -13.27 -4.81
C VAL A 288 -1.77 -13.41 -3.56
N VAL A 289 -3.07 -13.62 -3.75
CA VAL A 289 -4.06 -13.92 -2.71
C VAL A 289 -4.95 -15.07 -3.17
N THR A 290 -5.32 -15.97 -2.26
CA THR A 290 -6.35 -16.98 -2.50
C THR A 290 -7.65 -16.61 -1.78
N VAL A 291 -8.77 -16.62 -2.50
CA VAL A 291 -10.10 -16.35 -1.94
C VAL A 291 -10.91 -17.64 -1.95
N PRO A 292 -11.40 -18.15 -0.81
CA PRO A 292 -12.23 -19.35 -0.77
C PRO A 292 -13.61 -19.09 -1.41
N ASN A 293 -14.07 -20.02 -2.21
CA ASN A 293 -15.38 -20.04 -2.86
C ASN A 293 -16.39 -20.81 -2.00
N ALA A 294 -17.69 -20.59 -2.25
CA ALA A 294 -18.78 -21.21 -1.47
C ALA A 294 -18.84 -22.74 -1.61
N ASP A 295 -18.31 -23.29 -2.70
CA ASP A 295 -18.21 -24.73 -2.98
C ASP A 295 -16.99 -25.41 -2.35
N GLY A 296 -16.18 -24.65 -1.59
CA GLY A 296 -14.96 -25.15 -0.96
C GLY A 296 -13.72 -25.09 -1.87
N THR A 297 -13.84 -24.64 -3.11
CA THR A 297 -12.67 -24.31 -3.94
C THR A 297 -12.08 -22.96 -3.53
N TYR A 298 -11.03 -22.50 -4.21
CA TYR A 298 -10.50 -21.14 -4.04
C TYR A 298 -10.22 -20.51 -5.39
N THR A 299 -10.34 -19.19 -5.48
CA THR A 299 -9.91 -18.40 -6.62
C THR A 299 -8.56 -17.78 -6.31
N ILE A 300 -7.57 -17.98 -7.17
CA ILE A 300 -6.27 -17.32 -7.03
C ILE A 300 -6.39 -15.96 -7.71
N TYR A 301 -6.03 -14.90 -7.00
CA TYR A 301 -5.86 -13.57 -7.56
C TYR A 301 -4.40 -13.18 -7.52
N ALA A 302 -3.86 -12.76 -8.65
CA ALA A 302 -2.49 -12.30 -8.75
C ALA A 302 -2.45 -10.89 -9.34
N THR A 303 -1.61 -10.02 -8.80
CA THR A 303 -1.42 -8.65 -9.31
C THR A 303 -0.14 -8.58 -10.14
N SER A 304 -0.17 -7.82 -11.23
CA SER A 304 1.02 -7.42 -11.98
C SER A 304 0.91 -5.94 -12.36
N GLU A 305 1.91 -5.41 -13.07
CA GLU A 305 1.85 -4.08 -13.67
C GLU A 305 0.67 -3.91 -14.66
N ASP A 306 0.19 -5.01 -15.25
CA ASP A 306 -0.91 -5.02 -16.22
C ASP A 306 -2.30 -5.14 -15.56
N GLY A 307 -2.35 -5.30 -14.23
CA GLY A 307 -3.61 -5.31 -13.46
C GLY A 307 -3.81 -6.56 -12.61
N LEU A 308 -5.07 -6.79 -12.22
CA LEU A 308 -5.49 -7.94 -11.42
C LEU A 308 -5.91 -9.11 -12.32
N PHE A 309 -5.36 -10.29 -12.04
CA PHE A 309 -5.67 -11.52 -12.75
C PHE A 309 -6.38 -12.49 -11.82
N SER A 310 -7.47 -13.11 -12.28
CA SER A 310 -7.98 -14.34 -11.71
C SER A 310 -7.26 -15.51 -12.39
N VAL A 311 -6.64 -16.35 -11.59
CA VAL A 311 -5.90 -17.52 -12.04
C VAL A 311 -6.70 -18.77 -11.68
N SER A 312 -6.93 -19.61 -12.67
CA SER A 312 -7.63 -20.88 -12.47
C SER A 312 -6.82 -21.79 -11.54
N THR A 313 -7.52 -22.61 -10.75
CA THR A 313 -6.91 -23.53 -9.77
C THR A 313 -6.05 -24.62 -10.41
N ASP A 314 -6.29 -24.93 -11.68
CA ASP A 314 -5.46 -25.83 -12.48
C ASP A 314 -4.19 -25.15 -13.03
N GLY A 315 -4.04 -23.83 -12.85
CA GLY A 315 -2.89 -23.07 -13.34
C GLY A 315 -2.76 -23.05 -14.85
N LYS A 316 -3.83 -23.30 -15.59
CA LYS A 316 -3.77 -23.30 -17.07
C LYS A 316 -4.21 -21.98 -17.67
N SER A 317 -4.84 -21.11 -16.89
CA SER A 317 -5.29 -19.81 -17.37
C SER A 317 -5.22 -18.72 -16.30
N ALA A 318 -4.57 -17.61 -16.62
CA ALA A 318 -4.76 -16.33 -15.92
C ALA A 318 -5.61 -15.43 -16.81
N LYS A 319 -6.84 -15.16 -16.37
CA LYS A 319 -7.73 -14.20 -16.99
C LYS A 319 -7.56 -12.86 -16.28
N LEU A 320 -7.40 -11.81 -17.07
CA LEU A 320 -7.45 -10.47 -16.54
C LEU A 320 -8.86 -10.22 -16.03
N VAL A 321 -9.01 -9.70 -14.82
CA VAL A 321 -10.32 -9.38 -14.28
C VAL A 321 -10.84 -8.16 -15.05
N ASP A 322 -11.97 -8.30 -15.73
CA ASP A 322 -12.57 -7.24 -16.53
C ASP A 322 -12.72 -5.95 -15.70
N GLY A 323 -12.32 -4.82 -16.29
CA GLY A 323 -12.32 -3.52 -15.62
C GLY A 323 -11.12 -3.25 -14.71
N LEU A 324 -10.28 -4.24 -14.40
CA LEU A 324 -9.03 -4.08 -13.64
C LEU A 324 -7.77 -4.22 -14.51
N SER A 325 -7.96 -4.34 -15.82
CA SER A 325 -6.90 -4.31 -16.83
C SER A 325 -6.32 -2.92 -16.99
N LYS A 326 -5.01 -2.80 -16.79
CA LYS A 326 -4.24 -1.61 -17.14
C LYS A 326 -3.90 -1.67 -18.65
N THR A 327 -4.77 -1.12 -19.50
CA THR A 327 -4.43 -0.95 -20.93
C THR A 327 -3.90 0.44 -21.19
N ARG A 328 -2.80 0.50 -21.93
CA ARG A 328 -2.11 1.73 -22.31
C ARG A 328 -2.38 2.03 -23.77
N ILE A 329 -3.06 3.14 -24.05
CA ILE A 329 -3.36 3.61 -25.39
C ILE A 329 -2.41 4.77 -25.71
N PRO A 330 -1.47 4.59 -26.66
CA PRO A 330 -0.60 5.69 -27.09
C PRO A 330 -1.40 6.71 -27.90
N LEU A 331 -1.27 7.97 -27.54
CA LEU A 331 -1.77 9.11 -28.30
C LEU A 331 -0.62 9.75 -29.07
N LYS A 332 -0.82 9.96 -30.37
CA LYS A 332 0.19 10.43 -31.31
C LYS A 332 -0.17 11.79 -31.90
N ALA A 333 0.85 12.60 -32.09
CA ALA A 333 0.82 13.78 -32.93
C ALA A 333 2.04 13.76 -33.86
N ASP A 334 1.86 14.12 -35.13
CA ASP A 334 2.90 14.04 -36.17
C ASP A 334 3.64 12.69 -36.22
N GLY A 335 2.89 11.60 -36.02
CA GLY A 335 3.43 10.23 -36.01
C GLY A 335 4.22 9.83 -34.76
N LYS A 336 4.47 10.76 -33.82
CA LYS A 336 5.20 10.51 -32.56
C LYS A 336 4.23 10.33 -31.41
N VAL A 337 4.55 9.44 -30.47
CA VAL A 337 3.78 9.32 -29.21
C VAL A 337 4.04 10.55 -28.36
N VAL A 338 2.98 11.29 -28.03
CA VAL A 338 3.06 12.50 -27.19
C VAL A 338 2.41 12.30 -25.83
N ALA A 339 1.50 11.34 -25.71
CA ALA A 339 0.91 10.96 -24.44
C ALA A 339 0.53 9.47 -24.41
N GLN A 340 0.27 8.97 -23.21
CA GLN A 340 -0.17 7.60 -22.99
C GLN A 340 -1.41 7.63 -22.07
N PHE A 341 -2.56 7.27 -22.62
CA PHE A 341 -3.80 7.17 -21.86
C PHE A 341 -3.90 5.79 -21.23
N GLN A 342 -4.14 5.78 -19.92
CA GLN A 342 -4.29 4.61 -19.10
C GLN A 342 -5.79 4.37 -18.90
N THR A 343 -6.32 3.30 -19.52
CA THR A 343 -7.76 3.00 -19.54
C THR A 343 -8.29 2.49 -18.21
N GLY A 344 -7.40 2.12 -17.28
CA GLY A 344 -7.78 1.43 -16.06
C GLY A 344 -6.65 1.28 -15.05
N GLY A 345 -7.05 0.75 -13.91
CA GLY A 345 -6.38 0.73 -12.61
C GLY A 345 -7.49 0.55 -11.58
N LEU A 346 -7.19 0.39 -10.29
CA LEU A 346 -8.23 0.13 -9.30
C LEU A 346 -9.29 1.25 -9.22
N PHE A 347 -8.96 2.52 -9.56
CA PHE A 347 -9.81 3.66 -9.22
C PHE A 347 -10.25 4.57 -10.37
N LYS A 348 -9.39 4.90 -11.33
CA LYS A 348 -9.72 5.89 -12.37
C LYS A 348 -8.83 5.78 -13.62
N PRO A 349 -9.35 6.12 -14.82
CA PRO A 349 -8.53 6.33 -16.01
C PRO A 349 -7.88 7.71 -16.03
N TYR A 350 -6.67 7.81 -16.57
CA TYR A 350 -5.84 9.02 -16.55
C TYR A 350 -4.82 9.03 -17.70
N VAL A 351 -4.11 10.13 -17.89
CA VAL A 351 -2.93 10.19 -18.78
C VAL A 351 -1.70 9.90 -17.93
N GLU A 352 -1.11 8.72 -18.11
CA GLU A 352 0.06 8.23 -17.36
C GLU A 352 1.34 8.95 -17.79
N LYS A 353 1.47 9.22 -19.09
CA LYS A 353 2.65 9.88 -19.67
C LYS A 353 2.25 11.00 -20.59
N LEU A 354 3.05 12.06 -20.56
CA LEU A 354 2.94 13.22 -21.43
C LEU A 354 4.35 13.74 -21.70
N TYR A 355 4.65 14.01 -22.96
CA TYR A 355 6.00 14.33 -23.42
C TYR A 355 6.08 15.72 -24.04
N THR A 356 7.20 16.41 -23.83
CA THR A 356 7.58 17.56 -24.67
C THR A 356 7.91 17.11 -26.10
N PRO A 357 7.96 18.02 -27.08
CA PRO A 357 8.42 17.70 -28.44
C PRO A 357 9.82 17.07 -28.49
N GLY A 358 10.72 17.48 -27.58
CA GLY A 358 12.04 16.91 -27.36
C GLY A 358 12.05 15.56 -26.63
N GLY A 359 10.88 15.00 -26.31
CA GLY A 359 10.72 13.66 -25.71
C GLY A 359 10.90 13.61 -24.19
N VAL A 360 10.84 14.75 -23.49
CA VAL A 360 10.95 14.79 -22.03
C VAL A 360 9.59 14.45 -21.41
N GLN A 361 9.53 13.39 -20.60
CA GLN A 361 8.32 13.00 -19.88
C GLN A 361 8.14 13.93 -18.66
N VAL A 362 6.96 14.51 -18.48
CA VAL A 362 6.72 15.55 -17.45
C VAL A 362 5.82 15.13 -16.28
N LEU A 363 5.26 13.91 -16.29
CA LEU A 363 4.24 13.46 -15.33
C LEU A 363 4.77 12.35 -14.40
N LEU A 364 4.32 12.34 -13.15
CA LEU A 364 4.61 11.25 -12.21
C LEU A 364 3.32 10.51 -11.86
N ASP A 365 3.39 9.18 -11.93
CA ASP A 365 2.26 8.31 -11.63
C ASP A 365 2.40 7.68 -10.23
N SER A 366 1.40 7.83 -9.38
CA SER A 366 1.24 7.16 -8.09
C SER A 366 2.51 7.16 -7.23
N PRO A 367 3.10 8.33 -6.92
CA PRO A 367 4.30 8.38 -6.08
C PRO A 367 4.03 7.79 -4.69
N PHE A 368 5.02 7.15 -4.08
CA PHE A 368 4.84 6.35 -2.85
C PHE A 368 4.27 7.15 -1.66
N ASP A 369 4.53 8.46 -1.60
CA ASP A 369 4.09 9.38 -0.56
C ASP A 369 2.67 9.93 -0.81
N HIS A 370 2.20 9.85 -2.05
CA HIS A 370 0.94 10.42 -2.53
C HIS A 370 0.32 9.54 -3.61
N ILE A 371 0.15 8.26 -3.29
CA ILE A 371 -0.21 7.16 -4.21
C ILE A 371 -1.51 7.37 -5.01
N HIS A 372 -2.40 8.24 -4.55
CA HIS A 372 -3.64 8.58 -5.28
C HIS A 372 -3.47 9.64 -6.39
N HIS A 373 -2.27 10.21 -6.56
CA HIS A 373 -1.97 11.18 -7.61
C HIS A 373 -1.47 10.48 -8.87
N HIS A 374 -2.30 10.45 -9.90
CA HIS A 374 -2.02 9.76 -11.16
C HIS A 374 -1.81 10.72 -12.32
N GLY A 375 -0.56 10.89 -12.75
CA GLY A 375 -0.19 11.62 -13.97
C GLY A 375 -1.01 12.89 -14.18
N LEU A 376 -1.81 12.93 -15.25
CA LEU A 376 -2.89 13.91 -15.46
C LEU A 376 -4.25 13.21 -15.35
N MET A 377 -5.04 13.60 -14.35
CA MET A 377 -6.32 12.98 -14.00
C MET A 377 -7.44 14.01 -13.79
N TYR A 378 -8.68 13.58 -13.96
CA TYR A 378 -9.86 14.38 -13.68
C TYR A 378 -10.73 13.69 -12.63
N SER A 379 -11.03 14.38 -11.53
CA SER A 379 -11.93 13.82 -10.52
C SER A 379 -12.57 14.85 -9.60
N MET A 380 -13.65 14.46 -8.94
CA MET A 380 -14.44 15.26 -7.99
C MET A 380 -15.19 14.37 -6.99
N GLY A 381 -16.02 14.97 -6.14
CA GLY A 381 -16.97 14.27 -5.28
C GLY A 381 -18.40 14.31 -5.84
N ILE A 382 -19.15 13.22 -5.62
CA ILE A 382 -20.58 13.12 -5.95
C ILE A 382 -21.33 12.59 -4.72
N ASN A 383 -22.36 13.30 -4.30
CA ASN A 383 -23.13 13.03 -3.08
C ASN A 383 -22.23 12.96 -1.84
N ASP A 384 -22.02 11.75 -1.30
CA ASP A 384 -21.19 11.50 -0.11
C ASP A 384 -19.88 10.75 -0.45
N TYR A 385 -19.62 10.53 -1.74
CA TYR A 385 -18.46 9.79 -2.23
C TYR A 385 -17.45 10.72 -2.90
N GLU A 386 -16.16 10.44 -2.71
CA GLU A 386 -15.07 11.11 -3.40
C GLU A 386 -14.40 10.17 -4.42
N PHE A 387 -14.17 10.64 -5.64
CA PHE A 387 -13.53 9.85 -6.69
C PHE A 387 -12.04 10.21 -6.84
N TRP A 388 -11.51 11.03 -5.94
CA TRP A 388 -10.13 11.52 -5.97
C TRP A 388 -9.18 10.61 -5.20
N GLY A 389 -9.50 10.36 -3.92
CA GLY A 389 -8.73 9.48 -3.04
C GLY A 389 -8.96 8.00 -3.32
N GLU A 390 -8.21 7.15 -2.61
CA GLU A 390 -8.19 5.69 -2.86
C GLU A 390 -8.23 4.83 -1.58
N TYR A 391 -8.29 5.42 -0.39
CA TYR A 391 -8.05 4.70 0.88
C TYR A 391 -9.19 4.79 1.90
N SER A 392 -10.32 5.41 1.57
CA SER A 392 -11.47 5.49 2.48
C SER A 392 -12.63 4.66 1.98
N ASP A 393 -13.54 4.31 2.89
CA ASP A 393 -14.84 3.71 2.60
C ASP A 393 -15.75 4.60 1.74
N LYS A 394 -15.40 5.89 1.61
CA LYS A 394 -16.06 6.87 0.75
C LYS A 394 -15.37 7.06 -0.60
N CYS A 395 -14.24 6.40 -0.84
CA CYS A 395 -13.57 6.44 -2.13
C CYS A 395 -14.32 5.59 -3.15
N ALA A 396 -14.65 6.19 -4.29
CA ALA A 396 -15.44 5.58 -5.35
C ALA A 396 -14.63 5.48 -6.66
N TYR A 397 -15.22 4.84 -7.66
CA TYR A 397 -14.53 4.35 -8.85
C TYR A 397 -15.02 5.02 -10.13
N GLN A 398 -14.11 5.42 -11.02
CA GLN A 398 -14.44 5.72 -12.42
C GLN A 398 -14.21 4.44 -13.24
N VAL A 399 -15.29 3.78 -13.62
CA VAL A 399 -15.26 2.50 -14.34
C VAL A 399 -15.44 2.76 -15.83
N LEU A 400 -14.45 2.41 -16.62
CA LEU A 400 -14.52 2.48 -18.07
C LEU A 400 -15.49 1.44 -18.63
N THR A 401 -16.53 1.90 -19.33
CA THR A 401 -17.52 1.01 -19.98
C THR A 401 -17.26 0.85 -21.47
N LYS A 402 -16.65 1.86 -22.11
CA LYS A 402 -16.30 1.83 -23.52
C LYS A 402 -15.10 2.74 -23.78
N VAL A 403 -14.22 2.33 -24.69
CA VAL A 403 -13.14 3.18 -25.18
C VAL A 403 -12.94 2.96 -26.67
N ASP A 404 -12.88 4.07 -27.40
CA ASP A 404 -12.54 4.13 -28.82
C ASP A 404 -11.27 4.99 -28.97
N SER A 405 -10.36 4.59 -29.86
CA SER A 405 -9.16 5.37 -30.18
C SER A 405 -8.81 5.26 -31.66
N ASP A 406 -8.40 6.38 -32.25
CA ASP A 406 -7.85 6.45 -33.61
C ASP A 406 -6.31 6.59 -33.63
N GLY A 407 -5.67 6.52 -32.46
CA GLY A 407 -4.24 6.71 -32.26
C GLY A 407 -3.81 8.17 -32.07
N SER A 408 -4.64 9.16 -32.40
CA SER A 408 -4.44 10.59 -32.09
C SER A 408 -5.39 11.07 -31.00
N SER A 409 -6.51 10.38 -30.82
CA SER A 409 -7.53 10.68 -29.83
C SER A 409 -8.00 9.42 -29.10
N VAL A 410 -8.58 9.63 -27.92
CA VAL A 410 -9.36 8.66 -27.17
C VAL A 410 -10.70 9.27 -26.83
N LYS A 411 -11.76 8.50 -27.05
CA LYS A 411 -13.11 8.76 -26.53
C LYS A 411 -13.50 7.62 -25.60
N ALA A 412 -13.79 7.96 -24.35
CA ALA A 412 -14.12 7.03 -23.29
C ALA A 412 -15.51 7.32 -22.73
N GLU A 413 -16.26 6.26 -22.45
CA GLU A 413 -17.49 6.29 -21.65
C GLU A 413 -17.17 5.69 -20.28
N LEU A 414 -17.54 6.40 -19.22
CA LEU A 414 -17.20 6.06 -17.84
C LEU A 414 -18.46 6.09 -16.98
N ASN A 415 -18.56 5.14 -16.06
CA ASN A 415 -19.50 5.16 -14.95
C ASN A 415 -18.78 5.60 -13.68
N TRP A 416 -19.39 6.51 -12.92
CA TRP A 416 -18.93 6.92 -11.60
C TRP A 416 -19.67 6.09 -10.56
N VAL A 417 -19.01 5.04 -10.08
CA VAL A 417 -19.59 3.94 -9.31
C VAL A 417 -19.15 3.98 -7.85
N THR A 418 -20.08 3.88 -6.92
CA THR A 418 -19.79 3.75 -5.49
C THR A 418 -19.17 2.38 -5.14
N PRO A 419 -18.64 2.19 -3.92
CA PRO A 419 -18.17 0.89 -3.46
C PRO A 419 -19.19 -0.24 -3.45
N ASN A 420 -20.48 0.07 -3.42
CA ASN A 420 -21.54 -0.94 -3.45
C ASN A 420 -22.04 -1.27 -4.88
N GLY A 421 -21.46 -0.64 -5.91
CA GLY A 421 -21.83 -0.87 -7.31
C GLY A 421 -22.90 0.08 -7.86
N GLU A 422 -23.39 1.05 -7.08
CA GLU A 422 -24.34 2.05 -7.55
C GLU A 422 -23.66 3.04 -8.51
N VAL A 423 -24.22 3.24 -9.70
CA VAL A 423 -23.76 4.25 -10.66
C VAL A 423 -24.44 5.59 -10.35
N LEU A 424 -23.68 6.58 -9.91
CA LEU A 424 -24.20 7.92 -9.58
C LEU A 424 -24.24 8.83 -10.81
N ALA A 425 -23.22 8.74 -11.66
CA ALA A 425 -23.09 9.58 -12.84
C ALA A 425 -22.42 8.83 -13.99
N LYS A 426 -22.62 9.34 -15.20
CA LYS A 426 -21.99 8.88 -16.43
C LYS A 426 -21.15 10.01 -17.01
N GLU A 427 -19.96 9.70 -17.50
CA GLU A 427 -19.06 10.65 -18.14
C GLU A 427 -18.73 10.21 -19.56
N THR A 428 -18.77 11.15 -20.50
CA THR A 428 -18.05 11.04 -21.77
C THR A 428 -16.78 11.86 -21.68
N ARG A 429 -15.62 11.21 -21.88
CA ARG A 429 -14.30 11.83 -21.85
C ARG A 429 -13.64 11.74 -23.21
N GLU A 430 -13.19 12.87 -23.73
CA GLU A 430 -12.47 12.98 -24.99
C GLU A 430 -11.10 13.60 -24.72
N ILE A 431 -10.04 12.94 -25.19
CA ILE A 431 -8.66 13.40 -25.10
C ILE A 431 -8.07 13.33 -26.50
N ALA A 432 -7.67 14.47 -27.07
CA ALA A 432 -7.10 14.54 -28.41
C ALA A 432 -5.71 15.17 -28.39
N ALA A 433 -4.73 14.45 -28.95
CA ALA A 433 -3.37 14.90 -29.11
C ALA A 433 -3.17 15.67 -30.43
N ALA A 434 -2.40 16.74 -30.36
CA ALA A 434 -2.00 17.53 -31.51
C ALA A 434 -0.59 18.11 -31.28
N SER A 435 0.01 18.60 -32.36
CA SER A 435 1.22 19.43 -32.31
C SER A 435 0.86 20.83 -32.80
N GLU A 436 1.14 21.85 -31.99
CA GLU A 436 0.77 23.23 -32.28
C GLU A 436 1.93 24.16 -31.89
N ASN A 437 2.41 25.00 -32.81
CA ASN A 437 3.42 26.04 -32.54
C ASN A 437 4.66 25.52 -31.80
N GLY A 438 5.19 24.36 -32.20
CA GLY A 438 6.35 23.73 -31.57
C GLY A 438 6.08 23.18 -30.16
N ALA A 439 4.81 22.89 -29.84
CA ALA A 439 4.38 22.25 -28.60
C ALA A 439 3.64 20.94 -28.90
N ASN A 440 3.64 20.03 -27.93
CA ASN A 440 2.64 18.97 -27.88
C ASN A 440 1.43 19.48 -27.09
N VAL A 441 0.24 19.17 -27.58
CA VAL A 441 -1.03 19.65 -27.02
C VAL A 441 -1.95 18.46 -26.75
N LEU A 442 -2.57 18.44 -25.58
CA LEU A 442 -3.72 17.59 -25.28
C LEU A 442 -4.97 18.45 -25.07
N ASN A 443 -5.97 18.25 -25.92
CA ASN A 443 -7.31 18.80 -25.68
C ASN A 443 -8.08 17.80 -24.84
N TRP A 444 -8.49 18.21 -23.65
CA TRP A 444 -9.30 17.43 -22.73
C TRP A 444 -10.74 17.95 -22.72
N LYS A 445 -11.72 17.06 -22.81
CA LYS A 445 -13.14 17.38 -22.56
C LYS A 445 -13.82 16.25 -21.79
N SER A 446 -14.39 16.57 -20.64
CA SER A 446 -15.23 15.68 -19.84
C SER A 446 -16.63 16.26 -19.73
N VAL A 447 -17.64 15.45 -20.05
CA VAL A 447 -19.06 15.79 -19.85
C VAL A 447 -19.66 14.76 -18.92
N LEU A 448 -20.11 15.21 -17.75
CA LEU A 448 -20.68 14.36 -16.69
C LEU A 448 -22.17 14.65 -16.51
N THR A 449 -22.98 13.60 -16.48
CA THR A 449 -24.45 13.65 -16.29
C THR A 449 -24.89 12.69 -15.19
N PRO A 450 -25.98 12.96 -14.44
CA PRO A 450 -26.54 11.98 -13.52
C PRO A 450 -26.91 10.69 -14.25
N ALA A 451 -26.70 9.54 -13.60
CA ALA A 451 -26.95 8.25 -14.25
C ALA A 451 -28.43 7.83 -14.28
N GLY A 452 -29.24 8.42 -13.39
CA GLY A 452 -30.66 8.09 -13.19
C GLY A 452 -31.57 9.32 -13.14
N ASP A 453 -32.72 9.16 -12.50
CA ASP A 453 -33.80 10.14 -12.38
C ASP A 453 -33.71 11.03 -11.12
N LYS A 454 -32.61 10.94 -10.39
CA LYS A 454 -32.34 11.74 -9.18
C LYS A 454 -31.25 12.77 -9.44
N ALA A 455 -31.41 13.93 -8.81
CA ALA A 455 -30.35 14.92 -8.73
C ALA A 455 -29.13 14.36 -7.99
N VAL A 456 -27.93 14.80 -8.41
CA VAL A 456 -26.69 14.49 -7.69
C VAL A 456 -25.98 15.77 -7.28
N LYS A 457 -25.36 15.76 -6.09
CA LYS A 457 -24.57 16.88 -5.58
C LYS A 457 -23.11 16.70 -5.97
N ILE A 458 -22.62 17.55 -6.87
CA ILE A 458 -21.21 17.64 -7.20
C ILE A 458 -20.50 18.53 -6.18
N TRP A 459 -19.47 18.01 -5.54
CA TRP A 459 -18.67 18.71 -4.53
C TRP A 459 -17.18 18.40 -4.71
N GLY A 460 -16.33 19.03 -3.91
CA GLY A 460 -14.92 18.62 -3.88
C GLY A 460 -14.09 19.32 -2.84
N ARG A 461 -12.77 19.08 -2.92
CA ARG A 461 -11.76 19.89 -2.22
C ARG A 461 -11.26 20.99 -3.16
N TYR A 462 -10.49 21.93 -2.63
CA TYR A 462 -10.01 23.07 -3.40
C TYR A 462 -9.11 22.70 -4.58
N TYR A 463 -8.56 21.49 -4.65
CA TYR A 463 -7.78 20.97 -5.78
C TYR A 463 -8.53 19.99 -6.70
N PHE A 464 -9.82 19.69 -6.44
CA PHE A 464 -10.59 18.77 -7.29
C PHE A 464 -10.90 19.41 -8.64
N GLY A 465 -10.83 18.60 -9.70
CA GLY A 465 -10.90 19.05 -11.10
C GLY A 465 -9.93 18.27 -11.98
N LEU A 466 -9.39 18.93 -13.01
CA LEU A 466 -8.32 18.38 -13.83
C LEU A 466 -6.99 18.72 -13.17
N GLY A 467 -6.25 17.74 -12.70
CA GLY A 467 -5.00 17.97 -11.99
C GLY A 467 -3.88 17.07 -12.45
N MET A 468 -2.66 17.54 -12.29
CA MET A 468 -1.45 16.85 -12.73
C MET A 468 -0.35 16.87 -11.69
N ARG A 469 0.28 15.71 -11.52
CA ARG A 469 1.49 15.52 -10.73
C ARG A 469 2.70 15.52 -11.66
N PHE A 470 3.67 16.38 -11.37
CA PHE A 470 4.89 16.49 -12.18
C PHE A 470 5.94 15.46 -11.79
N ALA A 471 6.87 15.21 -12.71
CA ALA A 471 8.09 14.44 -12.47
C ALA A 471 8.78 14.90 -11.17
N GLU A 472 9.32 13.95 -10.41
CA GLU A 472 9.90 14.20 -9.06
C GLU A 472 10.97 15.30 -9.08
N GLU A 473 11.76 15.37 -10.14
CA GLU A 473 12.78 16.42 -10.30
C GLU A 473 12.21 17.84 -10.25
N MET A 474 10.95 18.05 -10.64
CA MET A 474 10.31 19.36 -10.60
C MET A 474 9.89 19.79 -9.18
N ASN A 475 9.90 18.88 -8.19
CA ASN A 475 9.47 19.16 -6.82
C ASN A 475 10.21 20.31 -6.13
N THR A 476 11.42 20.63 -6.58
CA THR A 476 12.29 21.66 -5.97
C THR A 476 12.66 22.80 -6.91
N ASN A 477 12.25 22.73 -8.19
CA ASN A 477 12.60 23.72 -9.21
C ASN A 477 11.42 24.23 -10.04
N VAL A 478 10.19 23.77 -9.78
CA VAL A 478 9.02 24.28 -10.46
C VAL A 478 8.72 25.73 -10.04
N LYS A 479 8.25 26.52 -10.99
CA LYS A 479 7.69 27.86 -10.76
C LYS A 479 6.36 27.96 -11.44
N PHE A 480 5.39 28.53 -10.74
CA PHE A 480 4.04 28.74 -11.28
C PHE A 480 3.81 30.18 -11.71
N THR A 481 3.07 30.32 -12.81
CA THR A 481 2.59 31.59 -13.38
C THR A 481 1.17 31.40 -13.90
N ASN A 482 0.44 32.48 -14.13
CA ASN A 482 -0.94 32.42 -14.62
C ASN A 482 -1.30 33.65 -15.46
N SER A 483 -2.48 33.63 -16.07
CA SER A 483 -2.97 34.67 -16.99
C SER A 483 -3.07 36.07 -16.42
N THR A 484 -3.02 36.26 -15.10
CA THR A 484 -3.04 37.60 -14.50
C THR A 484 -1.64 38.17 -14.27
N GLY A 485 -0.58 37.46 -14.69
CA GLY A 485 0.81 37.85 -14.46
C GLY A 485 1.25 37.83 -13.00
N ALA A 486 0.41 37.29 -12.11
CA ALA A 486 0.69 37.23 -10.68
C ALA A 486 1.35 35.88 -10.35
N HIS A 487 2.47 35.90 -9.63
CA HIS A 487 3.01 34.70 -8.98
C HIS A 487 2.12 34.23 -7.82
N ASP A 488 1.29 35.13 -7.26
CA ASP A 488 0.51 34.87 -6.05
C ASP A 488 -1.00 34.69 -6.35
N GLY A 489 -1.48 33.47 -6.13
CA GLY A 489 -2.88 33.17 -5.82
C GLY A 489 -3.18 33.29 -4.33
N ALA A 490 -4.47 33.25 -3.96
CA ALA A 490 -4.89 33.19 -2.56
C ALA A 490 -4.33 31.91 -1.93
N ILE A 491 -3.61 32.04 -0.81
CA ILE A 491 -3.09 30.90 -0.07
C ILE A 491 -4.27 30.24 0.64
N VAL A 492 -4.50 28.96 0.36
CA VAL A 492 -5.58 28.18 0.95
C VAL A 492 -5.05 27.30 2.08
N ARG A 493 -3.84 26.75 1.92
CA ARG A 493 -3.14 25.97 2.95
C ARG A 493 -1.65 25.89 2.65
N GLY A 494 -0.78 26.25 3.58
CA GLY A 494 0.67 26.12 3.37
C GLY A 494 1.15 26.91 2.14
N ASP A 495 1.72 26.22 1.16
CA ASP A 495 2.13 26.76 -0.15
C ASP A 495 1.10 26.53 -1.27
N GLU A 496 -0.09 26.06 -0.92
CA GLU A 496 -1.16 25.75 -1.86
C GLU A 496 -1.98 27.00 -2.18
N ARG A 497 -2.13 27.26 -3.47
CA ARG A 497 -2.70 28.52 -3.98
C ARG A 497 -3.87 28.27 -4.91
N LEU A 498 -4.86 29.16 -4.85
CA LEU A 498 -5.95 29.25 -5.82
C LEU A 498 -5.96 30.60 -6.52
N LYS A 499 -6.22 30.59 -7.83
CA LYS A 499 -6.32 31.80 -8.63
C LYS A 499 -7.33 31.65 -9.75
N ASP A 500 -8.32 32.54 -9.80
CA ASP A 500 -9.18 32.67 -10.97
C ASP A 500 -8.32 33.18 -12.13
N CYS A 501 -8.21 32.39 -13.20
CA CYS A 501 -7.34 32.65 -14.34
C CYS A 501 -7.81 31.87 -15.57
N GLN A 502 -7.44 32.35 -16.76
CA GLN A 502 -7.72 31.67 -18.03
C GLN A 502 -6.69 30.58 -18.35
N TRP A 503 -5.49 30.70 -17.78
CA TRP A 503 -4.45 29.68 -17.87
C TRP A 503 -3.56 29.72 -16.63
N ILE A 504 -3.00 28.55 -16.29
CA ILE A 504 -1.96 28.36 -15.28
C ILE A 504 -0.81 27.57 -15.91
N ASN A 505 0.42 27.97 -15.62
CA ASN A 505 1.63 27.44 -16.24
C ASN A 505 2.68 27.08 -15.19
N ALA A 506 3.28 25.90 -15.35
CA ALA A 506 4.40 25.40 -14.58
C ALA A 506 5.65 25.39 -15.45
N VAL A 507 6.76 25.92 -14.94
CA VAL A 507 8.07 25.89 -15.60
C VAL A 507 9.08 25.26 -14.66
N GLY A 508 9.88 24.32 -15.15
CA GLY A 508 10.93 23.66 -14.35
C GLY A 508 11.91 22.92 -15.24
N THR A 509 12.64 21.97 -14.65
CA THR A 509 13.61 21.13 -15.36
C THR A 509 13.42 19.65 -15.05
N VAL A 510 13.57 18.79 -16.06
CA VAL A 510 13.60 17.33 -15.94
C VAL A 510 14.76 16.78 -16.79
N GLY A 511 15.61 15.96 -16.20
CA GLY A 511 16.88 15.50 -16.81
C GLY A 511 17.80 16.65 -17.19
N GLY A 512 17.76 17.77 -16.45
CA GLY A 512 18.48 19.00 -16.77
C GLY A 512 17.96 19.76 -18.00
N LYS A 513 16.86 19.33 -18.62
CA LYS A 513 16.21 20.00 -19.74
C LYS A 513 15.07 20.87 -19.24
N GLY A 514 14.99 22.11 -19.72
CA GLY A 514 13.88 23.00 -19.39
C GLY A 514 12.58 22.51 -19.99
N VAL A 515 11.51 22.57 -19.21
CA VAL A 515 10.15 22.18 -19.63
C VAL A 515 9.14 23.23 -19.17
N SER A 516 8.06 23.37 -19.93
CA SER A 516 6.89 24.14 -19.52
C SER A 516 5.60 23.39 -19.82
N VAL A 517 4.64 23.48 -18.90
CA VAL A 517 3.32 22.86 -18.99
C VAL A 517 2.26 23.88 -18.63
N THR A 518 1.37 24.18 -19.56
CA THR A 518 0.25 25.11 -19.36
C THR A 518 -1.06 24.36 -19.40
N ILE A 519 -1.97 24.62 -18.45
CA ILE A 519 -3.39 24.29 -18.57
C ILE A 519 -4.13 25.59 -18.92
N GLU A 520 -4.81 25.60 -20.05
CA GLU A 520 -5.63 26.69 -20.56
C GLU A 520 -7.10 26.29 -20.59
N GLU A 521 -7.96 27.18 -20.14
CA GLU A 521 -9.40 27.03 -20.22
C GLU A 521 -9.88 27.08 -21.69
N LYS A 522 -10.77 26.16 -22.07
CA LYS A 522 -11.49 26.23 -23.34
C LYS A 522 -12.93 26.70 -23.10
N GLU A 523 -13.53 27.25 -24.16
CA GLU A 523 -14.95 27.59 -24.15
C GLU A 523 -15.81 26.34 -23.86
N GLY A 524 -16.92 26.55 -23.13
CA GLY A 524 -17.91 25.52 -22.83
C GLY A 524 -17.79 24.89 -21.44
N ASN A 525 -16.84 25.34 -20.60
CA ASN A 525 -16.84 24.97 -19.19
C ASN A 525 -18.13 25.39 -18.49
N THR A 526 -18.65 24.53 -17.61
CA THR A 526 -19.81 24.89 -16.76
C THR A 526 -19.48 26.02 -15.80
N ARG A 527 -18.21 26.15 -15.40
CA ARG A 527 -17.69 27.26 -14.61
C ARG A 527 -16.32 27.68 -15.11
N PRO A 528 -15.99 28.98 -15.03
CA PRO A 528 -14.63 29.46 -15.27
C PRO A 528 -13.59 28.67 -14.47
N MET A 529 -12.41 28.50 -15.05
CA MET A 529 -11.31 27.83 -14.38
C MET A 529 -10.79 28.64 -13.20
N THR A 530 -10.52 27.95 -12.09
CA THR A 530 -9.63 28.44 -11.04
C THR A 530 -8.40 27.53 -11.00
N GLY A 531 -7.24 28.12 -11.30
CA GLY A 531 -5.95 27.44 -11.23
C GLY A 531 -5.57 27.12 -9.80
N TYR A 532 -5.12 25.90 -9.57
CA TYR A 532 -4.54 25.41 -8.32
C TYR A 532 -3.06 25.10 -8.53
N SER A 533 -2.20 25.47 -7.57
CA SER A 533 -0.79 25.10 -7.56
C SER A 533 -0.28 24.76 -6.17
N MET A 534 0.71 23.88 -6.12
CA MET A 534 1.47 23.48 -4.93
C MET A 534 2.91 23.18 -5.38
N GLY A 535 3.93 23.61 -4.64
CA GLY A 535 5.33 23.40 -5.00
C GLY A 535 6.27 24.59 -4.78
N ASP A 536 5.75 25.73 -4.32
CA ASP A 536 6.58 26.89 -3.98
C ASP A 536 7.14 26.82 -2.53
N GLY A 537 6.88 25.73 -1.79
CA GLY A 537 7.22 25.57 -0.37
C GLY A 537 8.10 24.37 0.00
N TRP A 538 8.20 24.11 1.30
CA TRP A 538 9.14 23.18 1.94
C TRP A 538 8.91 21.68 1.66
N ASN A 539 7.77 21.31 1.05
CA ASN A 539 7.31 19.91 1.01
C ASN A 539 7.71 19.12 -0.23
N ALA A 540 8.60 19.64 -1.09
CA ALA A 540 9.07 18.94 -2.29
C ALA A 540 7.91 18.29 -3.08
N PHE A 541 6.90 19.08 -3.43
CA PHE A 541 5.67 18.58 -4.06
C PHE A 541 5.18 19.52 -5.16
N ALA A 542 5.57 19.26 -6.42
CA ALA A 542 5.07 19.97 -7.59
C ALA A 542 3.72 19.41 -8.10
N TYR A 543 2.67 20.22 -8.02
CA TYR A 543 1.34 19.87 -8.50
C TYR A 543 0.61 21.10 -9.05
N MET A 544 -0.15 20.90 -10.13
CA MET A 544 -0.95 21.94 -10.76
C MET A 544 -2.33 21.39 -11.15
N GLY A 545 -3.36 22.22 -11.12
CA GLY A 545 -4.68 21.82 -11.57
C GLY A 545 -5.56 22.97 -12.01
N ALA A 546 -6.64 22.60 -12.68
CA ALA A 546 -7.75 23.43 -13.10
C ALA A 546 -9.01 22.95 -12.38
N THR A 547 -9.57 23.81 -11.54
CA THR A 547 -10.68 23.48 -10.65
C THR A 547 -11.92 24.31 -11.02
N MET A 548 -13.10 23.85 -10.59
CA MET A 548 -14.38 24.55 -10.77
C MET A 548 -14.91 25.17 -9.46
N ARG A 549 -14.06 25.29 -8.43
CA ARG A 549 -14.40 25.76 -7.06
C ARG A 549 -15.67 25.13 -6.47
N VAL A 550 -15.91 23.84 -6.76
CA VAL A 550 -17.06 23.08 -6.22
C VAL A 550 -16.97 22.82 -4.71
N HIS A 551 -15.83 23.13 -4.08
CA HIS A 551 -15.64 23.07 -2.63
C HIS A 551 -16.30 24.24 -1.90
N GLU A 552 -16.35 25.43 -2.51
CA GLU A 552 -17.04 26.60 -1.97
C GLU A 552 -18.52 26.58 -2.37
N ASN A 553 -18.79 26.30 -3.64
CA ASN A 553 -20.13 26.33 -4.21
C ASN A 553 -20.42 24.98 -4.88
N PRO A 554 -20.89 23.95 -4.16
CA PRO A 554 -21.31 22.70 -4.78
C PRO A 554 -22.34 22.91 -5.90
N ILE A 555 -22.38 22.01 -6.88
CA ILE A 555 -23.38 22.05 -7.97
C ILE A 555 -24.41 20.95 -7.72
N MET A 556 -25.69 21.31 -7.65
CA MET A 556 -26.77 20.34 -7.76
C MET A 556 -27.04 20.11 -9.25
N LEU A 557 -26.91 18.86 -9.70
CA LEU A 557 -27.09 18.47 -11.08
C LEU A 557 -28.37 17.65 -11.21
N GLU A 558 -29.40 18.25 -11.79
CA GLU A 558 -30.71 17.61 -12.03
C GLU A 558 -30.63 16.60 -13.18
N PRO A 559 -31.55 15.60 -13.24
CA PRO A 559 -31.64 14.69 -14.37
C PRO A 559 -31.73 15.44 -15.71
N GLY A 560 -30.92 15.03 -16.68
CA GLY A 560 -30.83 15.68 -17.99
C GLY A 560 -29.91 16.91 -18.05
N GLN A 561 -29.38 17.38 -16.91
CA GLN A 561 -28.32 18.39 -16.90
C GLN A 561 -26.94 17.74 -17.00
N SER A 562 -25.95 18.52 -17.41
CA SER A 562 -24.55 18.10 -17.50
C SER A 562 -23.61 19.15 -16.92
N ILE A 563 -22.49 18.71 -16.35
CA ILE A 563 -21.31 19.56 -16.17
C ILE A 563 -20.26 19.25 -17.25
N THR A 564 -19.62 20.28 -17.77
CA THR A 564 -18.55 20.18 -18.77
C THR A 564 -17.27 20.80 -18.22
N ALA A 565 -16.17 20.06 -18.42
CA ALA A 565 -14.81 20.50 -18.13
C ALA A 565 -13.93 20.27 -19.36
N ALA A 566 -13.46 21.35 -19.96
CA ALA A 566 -12.82 21.46 -21.26
C ALA A 566 -11.56 22.33 -21.12
N TYR A 567 -10.42 21.72 -21.40
CA TYR A 567 -9.11 22.34 -21.20
C TYR A 567 -8.17 22.00 -22.35
N LYS A 568 -7.18 22.85 -22.57
CA LYS A 568 -6.03 22.58 -23.41
C LYS A 568 -4.80 22.48 -22.52
N VAL A 569 -4.11 21.35 -22.58
CA VAL A 569 -2.81 21.15 -21.90
C VAL A 569 -1.70 21.28 -22.94
N ILE A 570 -0.81 22.22 -22.76
CA ILE A 570 0.27 22.56 -23.71
C ILE A 570 1.60 22.22 -23.06
N VAL A 571 2.43 21.44 -23.73
CA VAL A 571 3.73 20.98 -23.21
C VAL A 571 4.83 21.33 -24.21
N LYS A 572 5.86 22.04 -23.73
CA LYS A 572 6.96 22.54 -24.54
C LYS A 572 8.31 22.27 -23.88
N ASP A 573 9.33 22.08 -24.71
CA ASP A 573 10.70 22.30 -24.29
C ASP A 573 10.91 23.79 -24.01
N ASN A 574 11.56 24.12 -22.89
CA ASN A 574 11.93 25.48 -22.54
C ASN A 574 13.45 25.59 -22.67
N GLN A 575 13.92 26.51 -23.52
CA GLN A 575 15.36 26.75 -23.72
C GLN A 575 15.90 27.76 -22.71
#